data_AF-A0AAP3EMP2-F1
#
_entry.id   AF-A0AAP3EMP2-F1
#
_cell.length_a   1.000
_cell.length_b   1.000
_cell.length_c   1.000
_cell.angle_alpha   90.00
_cell.angle_beta   90.00
_cell.angle_gamma   90.00
#
_symmetry.space_group_name_H-M   'P 1'
#
loop_
_entity.id
_entity.type
_entity.pdbx_description
1 polymer ?
#
loop_
_entity_poly.entity_id
_entity_poly.type
_entity_poly.pdbx_seq_one_letter_code
_entity_poly.pdbx_strand_id
1 'polypeptide(L)'
;ILCMIAMSPPSDLSADSIRDEKVKVLKSLRRIDRSNVREKTVRGQYTAGFAQGKKVPGYLEEEGANKTSNTETFVAIRVDIDNWRWAGVPFY
;
A
#
# COMPACT_ATOMS: atom_id res chain seq x y z
N ILE A 1 -3.37 7.55 5.01
CA ILE A 1 -2.31 8.60 5.00
C ILE A 1 -2.14 9.19 3.61
N LEU A 2 -1.97 8.38 2.55
CA LEU A 2 -1.84 8.83 1.15
C LEU A 2 -2.77 9.99 0.75
N CYS A 3 -4.09 9.83 0.87
CA CYS A 3 -5.03 10.88 0.45
C CYS A 3 -4.85 12.21 1.21
N MET A 4 -4.43 12.18 2.47
CA MET A 4 -4.20 13.41 3.24
C MET A 4 -3.01 14.21 2.71
N ILE A 5 -1.99 13.51 2.19
CA ILE A 5 -0.80 14.13 1.60
C ILE A 5 -1.11 14.59 0.17
N ALA A 6 -1.86 13.80 -0.58
CA ALA A 6 -2.05 13.98 -2.01
C ALA A 6 -3.24 14.88 -2.39
N MET A 7 -4.18 15.13 -1.47
CA MET A 7 -5.38 15.93 -1.75
C MET A 7 -5.04 17.40 -2.07
N SER A 8 -5.91 18.04 -2.84
CA SER A 8 -5.85 19.50 -2.97
C SER A 8 -6.38 20.17 -1.69
N PRO A 9 -6.08 21.45 -1.45
CA PRO A 9 -6.73 22.20 -0.37
C PRO A 9 -8.26 22.13 -0.52
N PRO A 10 -8.99 21.71 0.53
CA PRO A 10 -10.45 21.70 0.49
C PRO A 10 -11.01 23.13 0.48
N SER A 11 -12.26 23.31 0.04
CA SER A 11 -12.94 24.62 0.04
C SER A 11 -13.07 25.23 1.42
N ASP A 12 -13.17 24.36 2.43
CA ASP A 12 -13.31 24.67 3.84
C ASP A 12 -12.86 23.45 4.67
N LEU A 13 -12.88 23.57 6.01
CA LEU A 13 -12.45 22.51 6.92
C LEU A 13 -13.60 21.60 7.37
N SER A 14 -14.76 21.63 6.69
CA SER A 14 -15.84 20.69 6.97
C SER A 14 -15.42 19.26 6.63
N ALA A 15 -16.03 18.30 7.32
CA ALA A 15 -15.75 16.89 7.09
C ALA A 15 -16.07 16.46 5.65
N ASP A 16 -17.11 17.03 5.04
CA ASP A 16 -17.53 16.70 3.68
C ASP A 16 -16.55 17.25 2.64
N SER A 17 -16.10 18.50 2.79
CA SER A 17 -15.12 19.09 1.87
C SER A 17 -13.79 18.32 1.88
N ILE A 18 -13.32 17.90 3.07
CA ILE A 18 -12.12 17.05 3.20
C ILE A 18 -12.35 15.66 2.57
N ARG A 19 -13.53 15.08 2.75
CA ARG A 19 -13.85 13.77 2.19
C ARG A 19 -13.86 13.81 0.66
N ASP A 20 -14.43 14.86 0.07
CA ASP A 20 -14.51 15.03 -1.37
C ASP A 20 -13.11 15.11 -2.00
N GLU A 21 -12.19 15.88 -1.40
CA GLU A 21 -10.81 15.95 -1.89
C GLU A 21 -10.06 14.61 -1.77
N LYS A 22 -10.31 13.83 -0.71
CA LYS A 22 -9.76 12.47 -0.59
C LYS A 22 -10.33 11.53 -1.66
N VAL A 23 -11.61 11.62 -1.97
CA VAL A 23 -12.26 10.82 -3.00
C VAL A 23 -11.72 11.17 -4.39
N LYS A 24 -11.44 12.45 -4.67
CA LYS A 24 -10.80 12.87 -5.93
C LYS A 24 -9.43 12.22 -6.11
N VAL A 25 -8.62 12.13 -5.04
CA VAL A 25 -7.35 11.38 -5.08
C VAL A 25 -7.59 9.91 -5.43
N LEU A 26 -8.52 9.24 -4.74
CA LEU A 26 -8.81 7.82 -4.98
C LEU A 26 -9.28 7.56 -6.42
N LYS A 27 -10.12 8.44 -6.98
CA LYS A 27 -10.57 8.38 -8.38
C LYS A 27 -9.44 8.61 -9.37
N SER A 28 -8.39 9.33 -8.97
CA SER A 28 -7.23 9.63 -9.81
C SER A 28 -6.11 8.58 -9.65
N LEU A 29 -6.29 7.54 -8.83
CA LEU A 29 -5.29 6.49 -8.70
C LEU A 29 -5.20 5.69 -10.00
N ARG A 30 -3.99 5.58 -10.55
CA ARG A 30 -3.76 4.66 -11.66
C ARG A 30 -4.01 3.24 -11.19
N ARG A 31 -4.87 2.53 -11.93
CA ARG A 31 -5.24 1.16 -11.59
C ARG A 31 -4.03 0.23 -11.63
N ILE A 32 -3.85 -0.54 -10.57
CA ILE A 32 -2.96 -1.70 -10.55
C ILE A 32 -3.79 -2.93 -10.91
N ASP A 33 -3.38 -3.65 -11.95
CA ASP A 33 -4.06 -4.83 -12.46
C ASP A 33 -3.04 -5.93 -12.84
N ARG A 34 -3.51 -7.02 -13.43
CA ARG A 34 -2.66 -8.18 -13.75
C ARG A 34 -1.50 -7.84 -14.70
N SER A 35 -1.63 -6.81 -15.54
CA SER A 35 -0.61 -6.43 -16.51
C SER A 35 0.57 -5.70 -15.86
N ASN A 36 0.34 -4.96 -14.77
CA ASN A 36 1.36 -4.10 -14.15
C ASN A 36 1.68 -4.43 -12.68
N VAL A 37 0.93 -5.34 -12.04
CA VAL A 37 1.09 -5.65 -10.61
C VAL A 37 2.51 -6.13 -10.25
N ARG A 38 3.17 -6.86 -11.17
CA ARG A 38 4.55 -7.33 -10.97
C ARG A 38 5.58 -6.20 -10.96
N GLU A 39 5.30 -5.10 -11.65
CA GLU A 39 6.17 -3.93 -11.74
C GLU A 39 5.87 -2.92 -10.62
N LYS A 40 4.61 -2.82 -10.22
CA LYS A 40 4.12 -1.83 -9.24
C LYS A 40 4.18 -2.32 -7.80
N THR A 41 4.36 -3.61 -7.56
CA THR A 41 4.36 -4.16 -6.20
C THR A 41 5.54 -5.07 -5.96
N VAL A 42 6.06 -5.01 -4.73
CA VAL A 42 6.92 -6.04 -4.17
C VAL A 42 6.18 -6.65 -3.00
N ARG A 43 6.14 -7.98 -2.93
CA ARG A 43 5.51 -8.69 -1.83
C ARG A 43 6.51 -9.66 -1.24
N GLY A 44 6.40 -9.88 0.07
CA GLY A 44 7.27 -10.77 0.81
C GLY A 44 6.49 -11.59 1.81
N GLN A 45 7.07 -12.72 2.18
CA GLN A 45 6.61 -13.58 3.27
C GLN A 45 7.81 -13.80 4.18
N TYR A 46 7.69 -13.48 5.47
CA TYR A 46 8.83 -13.56 6.39
C TYR A 46 9.23 -15.01 6.63
N THR A 47 10.53 -15.24 6.68
CA THR A 47 11.15 -16.52 7.04
C THR A 47 11.63 -16.49 8.49
N ALA A 48 12.10 -17.64 8.99
CA ALA A 48 12.70 -17.69 10.32
C ALA A 48 13.80 -16.64 10.49
N GLY A 49 13.87 -16.04 11.67
CA GLY A 49 14.73 -14.91 11.94
C GLY A 49 14.98 -14.70 13.43
N PHE A 50 15.38 -13.49 13.79
CA PHE A 50 15.59 -13.09 15.19
C PHE A 50 14.74 -11.87 15.53
N ALA A 51 13.97 -11.97 16.61
CA ALA A 51 13.23 -10.85 17.19
C ALA A 51 13.67 -10.70 18.65
N GLN A 52 14.11 -9.49 19.03
CA GLN A 52 14.58 -9.18 20.39
C GLN A 52 15.62 -10.19 20.91
N GLY A 53 16.55 -10.63 20.04
CA GLY A 53 17.60 -11.59 20.37
C GLY A 53 17.17 -13.07 20.46
N LYS A 54 15.89 -13.38 20.25
CA LYS A 54 15.37 -14.75 20.23
C LYS A 54 15.10 -15.21 18.80
N LYS A 55 15.38 -16.48 18.51
CA LYS A 55 14.97 -17.10 17.24
C LYS A 55 13.44 -17.16 17.19
N VAL A 56 12.88 -16.77 16.06
CA VAL A 56 11.45 -16.85 15.76
C VAL A 56 11.25 -17.65 14.46
N PRO A 57 10.20 -18.49 14.39
CA PRO A 57 9.90 -19.27 13.20
C PRO A 57 9.52 -18.38 12.01
N GLY A 58 9.57 -18.93 10.80
CA GLY A 58 8.98 -18.28 9.61
C GLY A 58 7.46 -18.37 9.59
N TYR A 59 6.80 -17.59 8.73
CA TYR A 59 5.34 -17.54 8.65
C TYR A 59 4.70 -18.91 8.40
N LEU A 60 5.30 -19.74 7.54
CA LEU A 60 4.86 -21.11 7.28
C LEU A 60 5.25 -22.09 8.39
N GLU A 61 6.11 -21.71 9.32
CA GLU A 61 6.61 -22.57 10.40
C GLU A 61 5.86 -22.37 11.72
N GLU A 62 5.09 -21.28 11.85
CA GLU A 62 4.26 -21.01 13.02
C GLU A 62 3.35 -22.19 13.39
N GLU A 63 3.01 -22.29 14.68
CA GLU A 63 2.10 -23.30 15.20
C GLU A 63 0.71 -23.13 14.56
N GLY A 64 0.17 -24.20 13.98
CA GLY A 64 -1.10 -24.16 13.24
C GLY A 64 -1.02 -23.52 11.84
N ALA A 65 0.17 -23.15 11.36
CA ALA A 65 0.31 -22.53 10.04
C ALA A 65 -0.10 -23.47 8.89
N ASN A 66 -0.80 -22.91 7.91
CA ASN A 66 -0.98 -23.57 6.62
C ASN A 66 0.35 -23.55 5.85
N LYS A 67 1.00 -24.72 5.77
CA LYS A 67 2.31 -24.91 5.11
C LYS A 67 2.31 -24.63 3.60
N THR A 68 1.13 -24.48 2.98
CA THR A 68 0.97 -24.19 1.54
C THR A 68 0.50 -22.75 1.26
N SER A 69 0.49 -21.89 2.28
CA SER A 69 0.00 -20.51 2.15
C SER A 69 0.90 -19.65 1.25
N ASN A 70 0.28 -18.95 0.30
CA ASN A 70 0.92 -17.91 -0.50
C ASN A 70 0.62 -16.49 0.02
N THR A 71 0.05 -16.37 1.22
CA THR A 71 -0.30 -15.08 1.84
C THR A 71 0.95 -14.27 2.15
N GLU A 72 0.96 -13.02 1.75
CA GLU A 72 2.08 -12.12 1.95
C GLU A 72 2.01 -11.46 3.33
N THR A 73 3.17 -11.32 3.97
CA THR A 73 3.31 -10.65 5.28
C THR A 73 3.97 -9.28 5.16
N PHE A 74 4.38 -8.93 3.95
CA PHE A 74 4.98 -7.64 3.61
C PHE A 74 4.53 -7.22 2.21
N VAL A 75 4.28 -5.92 2.04
CA VAL A 75 4.01 -5.32 0.75
C VAL A 75 4.66 -3.94 0.65
N ALA A 76 5.26 -3.65 -0.50
CA ALA A 76 5.61 -2.31 -0.93
C ALA A 76 4.90 -2.04 -2.27
N ILE A 77 4.31 -0.85 -2.43
CA ILE A 77 3.48 -0.52 -3.59
C ILE A 77 3.94 0.82 -4.14
N ARG A 78 4.29 0.86 -5.42
CA ARG A 78 4.38 2.10 -6.17
C ARG A 78 3.01 2.48 -6.71
N VAL A 79 2.54 3.66 -6.34
CA VAL A 79 1.27 4.23 -6.77
C VAL A 79 1.55 5.50 -7.57
N ASP A 80 0.85 5.67 -8.69
CA ASP A 80 0.87 6.91 -9.48
C ASP A 80 -0.53 7.55 -9.42
N ILE A 81 -0.58 8.89 -9.28
CA ILE A 81 -1.83 9.66 -9.21
C ILE A 81 -1.95 10.49 -10.49
N ASP A 82 -2.95 10.16 -11.31
CA ASP A 82 -3.21 10.77 -12.61
C ASP A 82 -3.97 12.10 -12.45
N ASN A 83 -3.32 13.09 -11.85
CA ASN A 83 -3.78 14.47 -11.82
C ASN A 83 -2.62 15.44 -12.10
N TRP A 84 -2.94 16.71 -12.37
CA TRP A 84 -1.93 17.71 -12.73
C TRP A 84 -0.88 17.97 -11.64
N ARG A 85 -1.26 17.83 -10.36
CA ARG A 85 -0.39 18.11 -9.21
C ARG A 85 0.68 17.04 -9.01
N TRP A 86 0.35 15.78 -9.28
CA TRP A 86 1.19 14.61 -9.03
C TRP A 86 1.60 13.87 -10.30
N ALA A 87 1.40 14.48 -11.48
CA ALA A 87 1.81 13.93 -12.75
C ALA A 87 3.32 13.59 -12.74
N GLY A 88 3.63 12.31 -12.97
CA GLY A 88 5.00 11.81 -13.01
C GLY A 88 5.66 11.60 -11.64
N VAL A 89 4.99 11.88 -10.53
CA VAL A 89 5.53 11.71 -9.17
C VAL A 89 5.04 10.39 -8.56
N PRO A 90 5.94 9.41 -8.33
CA PRO A 90 5.54 8.15 -7.71
C PRO A 90 5.41 8.26 -6.19
N PHE A 91 4.41 7.59 -5.64
CA PHE A 91 4.22 7.37 -4.20
C PHE A 91 4.60 5.94 -3.83
N TYR A 92 5.28 5.76 -2.69
CA TYR A 92 5.70 4.46 -2.15
C TYR A 92 5.24 4.31 -0.70
#